data_AF-A0ABF7Q697-F1
#
_entry.id   AF-A0ABF7Q697-F1
#
_cell.length_a   1.000
_cell.length_b   1.000
_cell.length_c   1.000
_cell.angle_alpha   90.00
_cell.angle_beta   90.00
_cell.angle_gamma   90.00
#
_symmetry.space_group_name_H-M   'P 1'
#
loop_
_entity.id
_entity.type
_entity.pdbx_description
1 polymer ?
#
loop_
_entity_poly.entity_id
_entity_poly.type
_entity_poly.pdbx_seq_one_letter_code
_entity_poly.pdbx_strand_id
1 'polypeptide(L)'
;MYLSIATTHQPATDLGFLLNKHPDRLHELALTYGRALIVYPEASEARCEAALLLDVDPIGLVRGKGQSDGLLDQYVNDRPYAASSFLSVALNKAFRTAMNGVSSARQELADSAIPLEAVVTPLPLRGGETLLRQLFEPLGWDVTLAPIPGPQGDPTSRYVRLTLRGTTRLAALLNHLYVLIPVMDDAKHYWVGDEEIDKLLKRGEGWLDAHPARELIVRRYLRHRGVLARAALARLVPETEDEALEPEAQGASEETLEAPIRLNDLRLAAVAEALRTTGASTVADLGCGEGKLLQLLLRERWVTRLIGLDPAARELERAAKRLKLGMLGGPPEGRVTLLHGSLTYRDARWAEADAAALVEVIEHLDPDRLPMVERVVFGAARPRAVVVTTPNADYNALFPSQPAGGFRHRDHRFEWSRAEFAGWAARVCASFNYQVAFSGIGRHDDTHGTPTQMAVFTR
;
A
#
# COMPACT_ATOMS: atom_id res chain seq x y z
N MET A 1 -12.54 -15.11 10.75
CA MET A 1 -13.06 -13.84 11.32
C MET A 1 -14.58 -13.79 11.26
N TYR A 2 -15.22 -12.99 12.11
CA TYR A 2 -16.66 -12.98 12.36
C TYR A 2 -17.20 -11.54 12.43
N LEU A 3 -18.33 -11.31 11.75
CA LEU A 3 -19.21 -10.17 11.96
C LEU A 3 -20.62 -10.70 12.19
N SER A 4 -21.33 -10.22 13.21
CA SER A 4 -22.79 -10.36 13.25
C SER A 4 -23.49 -9.02 13.42
N ILE A 5 -24.72 -8.99 12.92
CA ILE A 5 -25.62 -7.84 12.99
C ILE A 5 -26.96 -8.38 13.48
N ALA A 6 -27.44 -7.83 14.58
CA ALA A 6 -28.71 -8.18 15.17
C ALA A 6 -29.61 -6.95 15.30
N THR A 7 -30.92 -7.21 15.33
CA THR A 7 -31.94 -6.19 15.63
C THR A 7 -33.04 -6.80 16.48
N THR A 8 -33.69 -5.94 17.26
CA THR A 8 -34.93 -6.22 18.00
C THR A 8 -36.08 -5.34 17.52
N HIS A 9 -35.97 -4.76 16.32
CA HIS A 9 -37.13 -4.20 15.62
C HIS A 9 -38.22 -5.27 15.50
N GLN A 10 -39.50 -4.90 15.41
CA GLN A 10 -40.58 -5.88 15.29
C GLN A 10 -41.34 -5.72 13.96
N PRO A 11 -41.41 -6.79 13.13
CA PRO A 11 -40.81 -8.10 13.35
C PRO A 11 -39.29 -8.11 13.06
N ALA A 12 -38.50 -8.73 13.93
CA ALA A 12 -37.02 -8.67 13.80
C ALA A 12 -36.53 -9.42 12.55
N THR A 13 -37.29 -10.42 12.10
CA THR A 13 -37.04 -11.16 10.87
C THR A 13 -36.96 -10.28 9.62
N ASP A 14 -37.49 -9.05 9.67
CA ASP A 14 -37.37 -8.11 8.55
C ASP A 14 -35.92 -7.72 8.24
N LEU A 15 -34.97 -7.98 9.15
CA LEU A 15 -33.53 -7.92 8.88
C LEU A 15 -33.14 -8.74 7.63
N GLY A 16 -33.82 -9.86 7.37
CA GLY A 16 -33.59 -10.68 6.19
C GLY A 16 -33.90 -9.97 4.88
N PHE A 17 -34.97 -9.18 4.85
CA PHE A 17 -35.31 -8.34 3.70
C PHE A 17 -34.31 -7.20 3.54
N LEU A 18 -33.93 -6.53 4.64
CA LEU A 18 -32.98 -5.43 4.60
C LEU A 18 -31.59 -5.86 4.08
N LEU A 19 -31.09 -7.04 4.49
CA LEU A 19 -29.82 -7.59 4.02
C LEU A 19 -29.92 -8.30 2.65
N ASN A 20 -31.14 -8.46 2.12
CA ASN A 20 -31.45 -9.29 0.96
C ASN A 20 -30.85 -10.72 1.10
N LYS A 21 -31.07 -11.34 2.27
CA LYS A 21 -30.65 -12.70 2.61
C LYS A 21 -31.74 -13.37 3.43
N HIS A 22 -32.37 -14.38 2.85
CA HIS A 22 -33.43 -15.14 3.53
C HIS A 22 -32.88 -15.87 4.77
N PRO A 23 -33.52 -15.77 5.96
CA PRO A 23 -33.04 -16.39 7.19
C PRO A 23 -32.86 -17.91 7.12
N ASP A 24 -33.82 -18.62 6.52
CA ASP A 24 -33.78 -20.10 6.40
C ASP A 24 -32.78 -20.65 5.37
N ARG A 25 -31.94 -19.79 4.77
CA ARG A 25 -30.97 -20.22 3.76
C ARG A 25 -29.54 -19.94 4.22
N LEU A 26 -28.66 -20.91 4.02
CA LEU A 26 -27.23 -20.68 3.99
C LEU A 26 -26.89 -19.93 2.69
N HIS A 27 -26.20 -18.80 2.81
CA HIS A 27 -25.69 -18.07 1.64
C HIS A 27 -24.17 -18.18 1.59
N GLU A 28 -23.64 -18.68 0.49
CA GLU A 28 -22.20 -18.83 0.28
C GLU A 28 -21.73 -17.91 -0.85
N LEU A 29 -20.60 -17.24 -0.64
CA LEU A 29 -20.00 -16.30 -1.57
C LEU A 29 -18.53 -16.67 -1.78
N ALA A 30 -18.14 -16.96 -3.03
CA ALA A 30 -16.73 -17.12 -3.38
C ALA A 30 -16.00 -15.77 -3.28
N LEU A 31 -14.83 -15.75 -2.65
CA LEU A 31 -13.92 -14.61 -2.57
C LEU A 31 -12.62 -14.97 -3.28
N THR A 32 -11.82 -13.98 -3.67
CA THR A 32 -10.51 -14.23 -4.30
C THR A 32 -9.50 -14.88 -3.36
N TYR A 33 -9.80 -14.89 -2.05
CA TYR A 33 -8.95 -15.38 -0.97
C TYR A 33 -9.66 -16.43 -0.10
N GLY A 34 -10.72 -17.06 -0.59
CA GLY A 34 -11.49 -18.06 0.16
C GLY A 34 -12.98 -17.92 -0.08
N ARG A 35 -13.79 -18.01 0.97
CA ARG A 35 -15.25 -17.85 0.88
C ARG A 35 -15.82 -17.13 2.09
N ALA A 36 -17.03 -16.62 1.92
CA ALA A 36 -17.85 -16.09 3.00
C ALA A 36 -19.17 -16.86 3.11
N LEU A 37 -19.57 -17.13 4.34
CA LEU A 37 -20.84 -17.77 4.69
C LEU A 37 -21.70 -16.76 5.43
N ILE A 38 -22.98 -16.68 5.07
CA ILE A 38 -23.97 -15.88 5.78
C ILE A 38 -25.03 -16.83 6.30
N VAL A 39 -25.22 -16.81 7.61
CA VAL A 39 -26.20 -17.63 8.34
C VAL A 39 -26.96 -16.77 9.33
N TYR A 40 -28.14 -17.24 9.73
CA TYR A 40 -28.94 -16.60 10.76
C TYR A 40 -28.97 -17.49 12.00
N PRO A 41 -28.06 -17.30 12.97
CA PRO A 41 -28.07 -18.08 14.21
C PRO A 41 -29.36 -17.87 15.01
N GLU A 42 -30.04 -16.74 14.83
CA GLU A 42 -31.34 -16.48 15.43
C GLU A 42 -32.24 -15.72 14.44
N ALA A 43 -33.48 -16.16 14.28
CA ALA A 43 -34.50 -15.52 13.47
C ALA A 43 -35.87 -15.72 14.10
N SER A 44 -36.17 -14.92 15.12
CA SER A 44 -37.48 -14.85 15.77
C SER A 44 -38.14 -13.49 15.52
N GLU A 45 -39.42 -13.35 15.85
CA GLU A 45 -40.10 -12.04 15.80
C GLU A 45 -39.48 -11.01 16.76
N ALA A 46 -38.93 -11.48 17.88
CA ALA A 46 -38.37 -10.62 18.93
C ALA A 46 -36.90 -10.22 18.68
N ARG A 47 -36.11 -11.10 18.05
CA ARG A 47 -34.70 -10.86 17.74
C ARG A 47 -34.28 -11.66 16.51
N CYS A 48 -33.55 -11.01 15.61
CA CYS A 48 -32.96 -11.62 14.44
C CYS A 48 -31.49 -11.22 14.37
N GLU A 49 -30.60 -12.19 14.14
CA GLU A 49 -29.17 -12.01 14.02
C GLU A 49 -28.67 -12.67 12.74
N ALA A 50 -27.96 -11.90 11.91
CA ALA A 50 -27.26 -12.37 10.73
C ALA A 50 -25.76 -12.39 11.01
N ALA A 51 -25.09 -13.51 10.77
CA ALA A 51 -23.65 -13.68 10.92
C ALA A 51 -22.97 -13.86 9.56
N LEU A 52 -21.96 -13.04 9.29
CA LEU A 52 -21.04 -13.15 8.17
C LEU A 52 -19.72 -13.76 8.69
N LEU A 53 -19.45 -14.99 8.27
CA LEU A 53 -18.23 -15.73 8.59
C LEU A 53 -17.32 -15.77 7.36
N LEU A 54 -16.05 -15.47 7.55
CA LEU A 54 -15.04 -15.60 6.49
C LEU A 54 -14.17 -16.82 6.77
N ASP A 55 -14.10 -17.68 5.76
CA ASP A 55 -13.24 -18.85 5.66
C ASP A 55 -12.18 -18.54 4.60
N VAL A 56 -11.07 -17.94 5.06
CA VAL A 56 -9.97 -17.48 4.22
C VAL A 56 -9.02 -18.66 3.99
N ASP A 57 -8.63 -18.89 2.74
CA ASP A 57 -7.62 -19.90 2.39
C ASP A 57 -6.22 -19.31 2.65
N PRO A 58 -5.53 -19.70 3.74
CA PRO A 58 -4.20 -19.15 4.05
C PRO A 58 -3.17 -19.54 2.99
N ILE A 59 -3.33 -20.69 2.32
CA ILE A 59 -2.38 -21.18 1.30
C ILE A 59 -2.61 -20.41 -0.01
N GLY A 60 -3.87 -20.22 -0.40
CA GLY A 60 -4.28 -19.42 -1.56
C GLY A 60 -3.86 -17.95 -1.42
N LEU A 61 -3.90 -17.39 -0.19
CA LEU A 61 -3.44 -16.03 0.11
C LEU A 61 -1.96 -15.83 -0.24
N VAL A 62 -1.13 -16.85 0.00
CA VAL A 62 0.33 -16.84 -0.22
C VAL A 62 0.71 -17.18 -1.65
N ARG A 63 -0.04 -18.07 -2.31
CA ARG A 63 0.17 -18.43 -3.72
C ARG A 63 -0.32 -17.36 -4.70
N GLY A 64 -1.18 -16.44 -4.26
CA GLY A 64 -1.59 -15.24 -5.00
C GLY A 64 -0.62 -14.06 -4.86
N LYS A 65 -0.93 -12.91 -5.49
CA LYS A 65 -0.17 -11.64 -5.46
C LYS A 65 -0.14 -10.95 -4.07
N GLY A 66 0.07 -11.69 -2.98
CA GLY A 66 0.17 -11.15 -1.63
C GLY A 66 1.59 -10.65 -1.33
N GLN A 67 1.72 -9.40 -0.88
CA GLN A 67 2.95 -8.87 -0.29
C GLN A 67 2.90 -9.04 1.24
N SER A 68 3.89 -9.73 1.81
CA SER A 68 4.30 -9.59 3.22
C SER A 68 5.79 -9.88 3.40
N ASP A 69 6.37 -9.20 4.38
CA ASP A 69 7.70 -9.42 4.94
C ASP A 69 7.80 -10.81 5.59
N GLY A 70 8.77 -11.63 5.17
CA GLY A 70 9.11 -12.91 5.78
C GLY A 70 8.40 -14.16 5.22
N LEU A 71 9.18 -15.23 4.97
CA LEU A 71 8.68 -16.54 4.54
C LEU A 71 7.90 -17.30 5.63
N LEU A 72 8.03 -16.96 6.91
CA LEU A 72 7.23 -17.55 8.01
C LEU A 72 5.92 -16.77 8.23
N ASP A 73 5.99 -15.45 8.23
CA ASP A 73 4.84 -14.54 8.36
C ASP A 73 3.90 -14.59 7.15
N GLN A 74 4.32 -15.14 6.01
CA GLN A 74 3.43 -15.43 4.88
C GLN A 74 2.51 -16.62 5.19
N TYR A 75 3.02 -17.71 5.78
CA TYR A 75 2.24 -18.93 6.03
C TYR A 75 1.57 -18.95 7.41
N VAL A 76 2.15 -18.28 8.39
CA VAL A 76 1.62 -18.16 9.76
C VAL A 76 1.45 -16.69 10.09
N ASN A 77 0.26 -16.17 9.83
CA ASN A 77 -0.14 -14.82 10.25
C ASN A 77 -1.59 -14.80 10.70
N ASP A 78 -1.98 -13.68 11.29
CA ASP A 78 -3.31 -13.42 11.83
C ASP A 78 -4.35 -13.09 10.76
N ARG A 79 -3.94 -12.77 9.51
CA ARG A 79 -4.82 -12.20 8.48
C ARG A 79 -6.04 -13.07 8.12
N PRO A 80 -5.94 -14.41 8.02
CA PRO A 80 -7.10 -15.27 7.82
C PRO A 80 -8.12 -15.20 8.97
N TYR A 81 -7.65 -14.83 10.17
CA TYR A 81 -8.40 -14.98 11.40
C TYR A 81 -8.92 -13.66 11.94
N ALA A 82 -8.21 -12.55 11.72
CA ALA A 82 -8.54 -11.22 12.21
C ALA A 82 -9.49 -10.45 11.27
N ALA A 83 -10.41 -9.68 11.86
CA ALA A 83 -11.32 -8.76 11.20
C ALA A 83 -10.56 -7.57 10.61
N SER A 84 -9.94 -7.81 9.45
CA SER A 84 -9.10 -6.88 8.69
C SER A 84 -9.86 -6.30 7.49
N SER A 85 -9.13 -5.65 6.58
CA SER A 85 -9.66 -5.22 5.28
C SER A 85 -10.34 -6.33 4.45
N PHE A 86 -10.03 -7.61 4.67
CA PHE A 86 -10.76 -8.73 4.05
C PHE A 86 -12.24 -8.75 4.46
N LEU A 87 -12.53 -8.46 5.73
CA LEU A 87 -13.92 -8.38 6.20
C LEU A 87 -14.68 -7.26 5.49
N SER A 88 -14.07 -6.09 5.28
CA SER A 88 -14.69 -4.98 4.54
C SER A 88 -15.01 -5.37 3.08
N VAL A 89 -14.11 -6.11 2.41
CA VAL A 89 -14.35 -6.58 1.04
C VAL A 89 -15.52 -7.58 1.00
N ALA A 90 -15.54 -8.55 1.93
CA ALA A 90 -16.63 -9.51 2.04
C ALA A 90 -17.96 -8.83 2.39
N LEU A 91 -17.96 -7.86 3.30
CA LEU A 91 -19.11 -7.05 3.68
C LEU A 91 -19.71 -6.34 2.45
N ASN A 92 -18.88 -5.65 1.66
CA ASN A 92 -19.33 -4.97 0.46
C ASN A 92 -19.81 -5.95 -0.62
N LYS A 93 -19.26 -7.15 -0.72
CA LYS A 93 -19.78 -8.17 -1.65
C LYS A 93 -21.12 -8.76 -1.19
N ALA A 94 -21.26 -9.01 0.12
CA ALA A 94 -22.43 -9.65 0.72
C ALA A 94 -23.66 -8.73 0.78
N PHE A 95 -23.43 -7.48 1.18
CA PHE A 95 -24.49 -6.56 1.60
C PHE A 95 -24.49 -5.24 0.82
N ARG A 96 -23.91 -5.22 -0.39
CA ARG A 96 -23.83 -4.02 -1.25
C ARG A 96 -25.14 -3.24 -1.38
N THR A 97 -26.25 -3.96 -1.57
CA THR A 97 -27.59 -3.36 -1.77
C THR A 97 -28.07 -2.68 -0.48
N ALA A 98 -27.92 -3.36 0.67
CA ALA A 98 -28.25 -2.82 1.98
C ALA A 98 -27.38 -1.60 2.35
N MET A 99 -26.09 -1.63 1.99
CA MET A 99 -25.17 -0.50 2.17
C MET A 99 -25.57 0.74 1.36
N ASN A 100 -26.30 0.56 0.27
CA ASN A 100 -26.84 1.66 -0.53
C ASN A 100 -28.23 2.11 -0.03
N GLY A 101 -28.72 1.56 1.10
CA GLY A 101 -30.03 1.90 1.65
C GLY A 101 -31.21 1.32 0.86
N VAL A 102 -30.99 0.32 0.02
CA VAL A 102 -32.04 -0.24 -0.85
C VAL A 102 -32.57 -1.55 -0.30
N SER A 103 -33.90 -1.64 -0.19
CA SER A 103 -34.63 -2.87 0.12
C SER A 103 -35.90 -2.95 -0.73
N SER A 104 -35.94 -3.87 -1.69
CA SER A 104 -37.07 -4.00 -2.61
C SER A 104 -38.39 -4.36 -1.93
N ALA A 105 -38.33 -5.06 -0.80
CA ALA A 105 -39.51 -5.53 -0.07
C ALA A 105 -39.86 -4.66 1.16
N ARG A 106 -38.92 -3.84 1.65
CA ARG A 106 -39.03 -3.09 2.93
C ARG A 106 -38.28 -1.75 2.85
N GLN A 107 -38.60 -0.92 1.86
CA GLN A 107 -37.89 0.35 1.66
C GLN A 107 -38.10 1.35 2.80
N GLU A 108 -39.35 1.53 3.28
CA GLU A 108 -39.66 2.41 4.42
C GLU A 108 -38.83 2.04 5.66
N LEU A 109 -38.68 0.73 5.93
CA LEU A 109 -37.86 0.24 7.03
C LEU A 109 -36.36 0.51 6.80
N ALA A 110 -35.86 0.36 5.57
CA ALA A 110 -34.47 0.67 5.22
C ALA A 110 -34.12 2.15 5.39
N ASP A 111 -35.11 3.03 5.25
CA ASP A 111 -34.97 4.47 5.47
C ASP A 111 -35.15 4.89 6.94
N SER A 112 -35.72 4.02 7.77
CA SER A 112 -35.93 4.25 9.20
C SER A 112 -34.71 3.91 10.06
N ALA A 113 -34.65 4.53 11.25
CA ALA A 113 -33.70 4.15 12.28
C ALA A 113 -34.26 3.00 13.13
N ILE A 114 -33.49 1.92 13.26
CA ILE A 114 -33.87 0.71 14.00
C ILE A 114 -32.81 0.38 15.07
N PRO A 115 -33.18 -0.29 16.17
CA PRO A 115 -32.21 -0.76 17.14
C PRO A 115 -31.31 -1.82 16.51
N LEU A 116 -30.00 -1.57 16.51
CA LEU A 116 -28.99 -2.41 15.91
C LEU A 116 -27.92 -2.77 16.94
N GLU A 117 -27.48 -4.02 16.87
CA GLU A 117 -26.30 -4.51 17.56
C GLU A 117 -25.35 -5.12 16.53
N ALA A 118 -24.08 -4.72 16.53
CA ALA A 118 -23.06 -5.33 15.69
C ALA A 118 -21.91 -5.88 16.52
N VAL A 119 -21.46 -7.08 16.18
CA VAL A 119 -20.33 -7.74 16.85
C VAL A 119 -19.24 -8.02 15.83
N VAL A 120 -18.03 -7.54 16.07
CA VAL A 120 -16.86 -7.79 15.22
C VAL A 120 -15.77 -8.48 16.05
N THR A 121 -15.30 -9.63 15.59
CA THR A 121 -14.24 -10.38 16.29
C THR A 121 -13.48 -11.35 15.38
N PRO A 122 -12.18 -11.58 15.60
CA PRO A 122 -11.24 -10.80 16.43
C PRO A 122 -10.85 -9.49 15.73
N LEU A 123 -11.12 -8.33 16.33
CA LEU A 123 -10.73 -7.03 15.77
C LEU A 123 -9.33 -6.63 16.26
N PRO A 124 -8.36 -6.34 15.37
CA PRO A 124 -7.07 -5.77 15.76
C PRO A 124 -7.26 -4.36 16.35
N LEU A 125 -6.74 -4.13 17.56
CA LEU A 125 -6.83 -2.85 18.27
C LEU A 125 -5.57 -1.99 18.03
N ARG A 126 -5.22 -1.75 16.77
CA ARG A 126 -4.00 -0.98 16.42
C ARG A 126 -4.28 0.52 16.58
N GLY A 127 -3.78 1.09 17.67
CA GLY A 127 -4.08 2.46 18.10
C GLY A 127 -4.84 2.54 19.43
N GLY A 128 -5.17 1.39 20.03
CA GLY A 128 -5.74 1.31 21.38
C GLY A 128 -7.26 1.58 21.44
N GLU A 129 -7.82 1.40 22.64
CA GLU A 129 -9.25 1.59 22.93
C GLU A 129 -9.68 3.04 22.71
N THR A 130 -8.85 4.02 23.11
CA THR A 130 -9.15 5.45 22.96
C THR A 130 -9.45 5.81 21.51
N LEU A 131 -8.67 5.29 20.57
CA LEU A 131 -8.91 5.52 19.15
C LEU A 131 -10.24 4.91 18.72
N LEU A 132 -10.51 3.66 19.09
CA LEU A 132 -11.75 2.98 18.70
C LEU A 132 -12.98 3.79 19.16
N ARG A 133 -12.98 4.23 20.41
CA ARG A 133 -14.04 5.08 20.96
C ARG A 133 -14.18 6.40 20.18
N GLN A 134 -13.06 7.06 19.90
CA GLN A 134 -13.02 8.27 19.07
C GLN A 134 -13.60 8.09 17.66
N LEU A 135 -13.58 6.86 17.11
CA LEU A 135 -14.13 6.57 15.79
C LEU A 135 -15.62 6.22 15.78
N PHE A 136 -16.13 5.56 16.84
CA PHE A 136 -17.51 5.04 16.83
C PHE A 136 -18.47 5.82 17.71
N GLU A 137 -18.04 6.36 18.85
CA GLU A 137 -18.94 7.10 19.77
C GLU A 137 -19.51 8.38 19.13
N PRO A 138 -18.76 9.19 18.34
CA PRO A 138 -19.33 10.35 17.66
C PRO A 138 -20.42 10.02 16.62
N LEU A 139 -20.49 8.76 16.18
CA LEU A 139 -21.53 8.26 15.27
C LEU A 139 -22.78 7.76 16.00
N GLY A 140 -22.82 7.91 17.33
CA GLY A 140 -23.96 7.51 18.17
C GLY A 140 -23.94 6.04 18.60
N TRP A 141 -22.80 5.35 18.50
CA TRP A 141 -22.65 3.97 18.97
C TRP A 141 -22.23 3.92 20.43
N ASP A 142 -22.94 3.11 21.21
CA ASP A 142 -22.43 2.58 22.47
C ASP A 142 -21.39 1.48 22.16
N VAL A 143 -20.21 1.62 22.76
CA VAL A 143 -19.02 0.81 22.45
C VAL A 143 -18.65 -0.03 23.67
N THR A 144 -18.78 -1.35 23.52
CA THR A 144 -18.29 -2.34 24.49
C THR A 144 -17.15 -3.16 23.89
N LEU A 145 -16.04 -3.24 24.62
CA LEU A 145 -14.86 -4.01 24.24
C LEU A 145 -14.63 -5.15 25.24
N ALA A 146 -14.44 -6.36 24.73
CA ALA A 146 -13.98 -7.50 25.52
C ALA A 146 -12.62 -7.98 24.96
N PRO A 147 -11.53 -7.98 25.76
CA PRO A 147 -10.25 -8.52 25.34
C PRO A 147 -10.35 -10.00 24.97
N ILE A 148 -9.62 -10.42 23.93
CA ILE A 148 -9.49 -11.83 23.56
C ILE A 148 -8.15 -12.32 24.11
N PRO A 149 -8.10 -13.20 25.13
CA PRO A 149 -6.85 -13.62 25.75
C PRO A 149 -5.88 -14.24 24.74
N GLY A 150 -4.58 -13.96 24.91
CA GLY A 150 -3.53 -14.61 24.13
C GLY A 150 -3.33 -16.08 24.53
N PRO A 151 -2.45 -16.82 23.82
CA PRO A 151 -2.05 -18.15 24.25
C PRO A 151 -1.59 -18.12 25.72
N GLN A 152 -2.06 -19.08 26.53
CA GLN A 152 -1.79 -19.16 27.99
C GLN A 152 -2.46 -18.07 28.87
N GLY A 153 -3.46 -17.35 28.36
CA GLY A 153 -4.21 -16.36 29.16
C GLY A 153 -3.51 -15.00 29.28
N ASP A 154 -2.55 -14.73 28.40
CA ASP A 154 -1.81 -13.47 28.35
C ASP A 154 -2.76 -12.29 28.06
N PRO A 155 -2.85 -11.28 28.96
CA PRO A 155 -3.68 -10.09 28.78
C PRO A 155 -3.14 -9.11 27.72
N THR A 156 -1.97 -9.35 27.12
CA THR A 156 -1.34 -8.46 26.11
C THR A 156 -1.85 -8.66 24.68
N SER A 157 -2.84 -9.53 24.47
CA SER A 157 -3.42 -9.75 23.14
C SER A 157 -3.95 -8.47 22.51
N ARG A 158 -3.57 -8.24 21.26
CA ARG A 158 -3.92 -7.05 20.49
C ARG A 158 -5.31 -7.15 19.85
N TYR A 159 -6.09 -8.18 20.17
CA TYR A 159 -7.41 -8.41 19.59
C TYR A 159 -8.53 -8.26 20.62
N VAL A 160 -9.63 -7.70 20.16
CA VAL A 160 -10.84 -7.51 20.96
C VAL A 160 -12.07 -8.06 20.24
N ARG A 161 -13.10 -8.38 21.03
CA ARG A 161 -14.48 -8.46 20.55
C ARG A 161 -15.10 -7.08 20.71
N LEU A 162 -15.36 -6.43 19.60
CA LEU A 162 -16.10 -5.16 19.55
C LEU A 162 -17.59 -5.45 19.51
N THR A 163 -18.37 -4.82 20.40
CA THR A 163 -19.83 -4.74 20.32
C THR A 163 -20.25 -3.29 20.18
N LEU A 164 -21.02 -2.99 19.14
CA LEU A 164 -21.64 -1.69 18.90
C LEU A 164 -23.15 -1.81 19.11
N ARG A 165 -23.76 -0.90 19.86
CA ARG A 165 -25.22 -0.82 20.05
C ARG A 165 -25.71 0.59 19.78
N GLY A 166 -26.81 0.73 19.07
CA GLY A 166 -27.36 2.04 18.75
C GLY A 166 -28.59 1.96 17.86
N THR A 167 -29.31 3.07 17.74
CA THR A 167 -30.50 3.17 16.88
C THR A 167 -30.17 4.02 15.67
N THR A 168 -30.07 3.39 14.49
CA THR A 168 -29.73 4.08 13.24
C THR A 168 -30.19 3.27 12.02
N ARG A 169 -29.98 3.80 10.81
CA ARG A 169 -30.25 3.07 9.56
C ARG A 169 -29.25 1.93 9.40
N LEU A 170 -29.72 0.76 8.94
CA LEU A 170 -28.82 -0.39 8.67
C LEU A 170 -27.70 -0.02 7.69
N ALA A 171 -28.01 0.79 6.66
CA ALA A 171 -27.02 1.27 5.71
C ALA A 171 -25.89 2.06 6.39
N ALA A 172 -26.21 2.89 7.37
CA ALA A 172 -25.23 3.67 8.14
C ALA A 172 -24.29 2.73 8.91
N LEU A 173 -24.83 1.77 9.67
CA LEU A 173 -24.02 0.74 10.36
C LEU A 173 -23.04 0.04 9.41
N LEU A 174 -23.54 -0.46 8.28
CA LEU A 174 -22.70 -1.19 7.32
C LEU A 174 -21.61 -0.31 6.71
N ASN A 175 -21.93 0.95 6.40
CA ASN A 175 -20.96 1.91 5.86
C ASN A 175 -19.92 2.33 6.92
N HIS A 176 -20.33 2.55 8.17
CA HIS A 176 -19.41 2.81 9.28
C HIS A 176 -18.43 1.65 9.46
N LEU A 177 -18.92 0.42 9.55
CA LEU A 177 -18.08 -0.78 9.68
C LEU A 177 -17.13 -0.94 8.47
N TYR A 178 -17.65 -0.74 7.25
CA TYR A 178 -16.86 -0.84 6.02
C TYR A 178 -15.64 0.08 6.03
N VAL A 179 -15.84 1.34 6.46
CA VAL A 179 -14.79 2.38 6.50
C VAL A 179 -13.89 2.24 7.72
N LEU A 180 -14.43 1.98 8.90
CA LEU A 180 -13.70 2.08 10.16
C LEU A 180 -12.92 0.81 10.53
N ILE A 181 -13.34 -0.38 10.07
CA ILE A 181 -12.56 -1.62 10.31
C ILE A 181 -11.13 -1.51 9.71
N PRO A 182 -10.93 -1.08 8.45
CA PRO A 182 -9.59 -0.87 7.91
C PRO A 182 -8.81 0.25 8.59
N VAL A 183 -9.47 1.25 9.17
CA VAL A 183 -8.84 2.34 9.94
C VAL A 183 -8.30 1.82 11.27
N MET A 184 -9.03 0.89 11.90
CA MET A 184 -8.60 0.23 13.14
C MET A 184 -7.48 -0.78 12.90
N ASP A 185 -7.50 -1.48 11.76
CA ASP A 185 -6.46 -2.43 11.37
C ASP A 185 -5.15 -1.74 10.96
N ASP A 186 -5.22 -0.52 10.42
CA ASP A 186 -4.07 0.30 9.98
C ASP A 186 -3.05 -0.44 9.08
N ALA A 187 -3.50 -1.54 8.44
CA ALA A 187 -2.68 -2.41 7.61
C ALA A 187 -3.51 -3.04 6.49
N LYS A 188 -3.89 -2.21 5.49
CA LYS A 188 -4.45 -2.76 4.24
C LYS A 188 -3.37 -3.54 3.49
N HIS A 189 -3.69 -4.77 3.11
CA HIS A 189 -2.79 -5.70 2.42
C HIS A 189 -2.79 -5.57 0.88
N TYR A 190 -3.48 -4.54 0.36
CA TYR A 190 -3.55 -4.22 -1.05
C TYR A 190 -3.22 -2.74 -1.29
N TRP A 191 -2.82 -2.41 -2.52
CA TRP A 191 -2.45 -1.06 -2.91
C TRP A 191 -3.69 -0.13 -2.95
N VAL A 192 -3.59 1.05 -2.32
CA VAL A 192 -4.66 2.05 -2.22
C VAL A 192 -4.43 3.16 -3.25
N GLY A 193 -5.35 3.35 -4.19
CA GLY A 193 -5.28 4.39 -5.23
C GLY A 193 -6.42 5.40 -5.21
N ASP A 194 -6.54 6.16 -6.30
CA ASP A 194 -7.56 7.20 -6.48
C ASP A 194 -8.99 6.62 -6.41
N GLU A 195 -9.22 5.42 -6.93
CA GLU A 195 -10.50 4.70 -6.80
C GLU A 195 -10.90 4.46 -5.33
N GLU A 196 -9.93 4.39 -4.43
CA GLU A 196 -10.15 4.16 -3.02
C GLU A 196 -10.59 5.44 -2.29
N ILE A 197 -10.27 6.62 -2.84
CA ILE A 197 -10.86 7.89 -2.44
C ILE A 197 -12.33 7.89 -2.81
N ASP A 198 -12.68 7.57 -4.05
CA ASP A 198 -14.08 7.61 -4.49
C ASP A 198 -14.93 6.61 -3.69
N LYS A 199 -14.37 5.42 -3.37
CA LYS A 199 -15.02 4.46 -2.46
C LYS A 199 -15.15 5.00 -1.04
N LEU A 200 -14.13 5.69 -0.51
CA LEU A 200 -14.19 6.30 0.82
C LEU A 200 -15.28 7.37 0.86
N LEU A 201 -15.29 8.30 -0.10
CA LEU A 201 -16.26 9.40 -0.15
C LEU A 201 -17.68 8.87 -0.32
N LYS A 202 -17.89 7.92 -1.23
CA LYS A 202 -19.21 7.29 -1.42
C LYS A 202 -19.72 6.58 -0.18
N ARG A 203 -18.83 5.95 0.60
CA ARG A 203 -19.19 5.22 1.83
C ARG A 203 -19.19 6.13 3.08
N GLY A 204 -18.54 7.27 2.97
CA GLY A 204 -18.48 8.34 3.98
C GLY A 204 -19.60 9.37 3.83
N GLU A 205 -20.37 9.32 2.74
CA GLU A 205 -21.43 10.28 2.45
C GLU A 205 -22.44 10.38 3.60
N GLY A 206 -22.70 11.61 4.05
CA GLY A 206 -23.65 11.93 5.11
C GLY A 206 -23.14 11.75 6.54
N TRP A 207 -21.87 11.37 6.76
CA TRP A 207 -21.31 11.27 8.12
C TRP A 207 -19.82 11.64 8.24
N LEU A 208 -19.01 11.35 7.21
CA LEU A 208 -17.54 11.50 7.29
C LEU A 208 -17.10 12.97 7.32
N ASP A 209 -17.81 13.84 6.63
CA ASP A 209 -17.61 15.29 6.60
C ASP A 209 -17.81 15.92 7.99
N ALA A 210 -18.85 15.50 8.71
CA ALA A 210 -19.18 15.96 10.05
C ALA A 210 -18.38 15.25 11.16
N HIS A 211 -17.64 14.18 10.84
CA HIS A 211 -16.96 13.38 11.86
C HIS A 211 -15.78 14.13 12.50
N PRO A 212 -15.67 14.22 13.84
CA PRO A 212 -14.59 14.97 14.51
C PRO A 212 -13.20 14.39 14.21
N ALA A 213 -13.11 13.08 13.99
CA ALA A 213 -11.88 12.39 13.59
C ALA A 213 -11.70 12.23 12.06
N ARG A 214 -12.39 13.03 11.21
CA ARG A 214 -12.38 12.86 9.74
C ARG A 214 -10.98 12.79 9.15
N GLU A 215 -10.05 13.64 9.59
CA GLU A 215 -8.68 13.65 9.08
C GLU A 215 -7.95 12.34 9.39
N LEU A 216 -8.13 11.84 10.61
CA LEU A 216 -7.52 10.59 11.05
C LEU A 216 -8.09 9.40 10.29
N ILE A 217 -9.41 9.37 10.11
CA ILE A 217 -10.12 8.34 9.32
C ILE A 217 -9.58 8.32 7.90
N VAL A 218 -9.56 9.48 7.22
CA VAL A 218 -9.09 9.59 5.84
C VAL A 218 -7.62 9.18 5.72
N ARG A 219 -6.75 9.65 6.62
CA ARG A 219 -5.32 9.29 6.62
C ARG A 219 -5.12 7.79 6.78
N ARG A 220 -5.68 7.17 7.82
CA ARG A 220 -5.52 5.72 8.09
C ARG A 220 -6.19 4.86 7.03
N TYR A 221 -7.39 5.24 6.58
CA TYR A 221 -8.09 4.51 5.51
C TYR A 221 -7.28 4.47 4.22
N LEU A 222 -6.53 5.54 3.93
CA LEU A 222 -5.67 5.64 2.76
C LEU A 222 -4.21 5.23 3.04
N ARG A 223 -3.98 4.43 4.09
CA ARG A 223 -2.65 3.93 4.51
C ARG A 223 -1.60 5.04 4.69
N HIS A 224 -2.00 6.16 5.30
CA HIS A 224 -1.16 7.34 5.54
C HIS A 224 -0.58 7.97 4.26
N ARG A 225 -1.17 7.69 3.09
CA ARG A 225 -0.80 8.34 1.83
C ARG A 225 -1.26 9.79 1.84
N GLY A 226 -0.38 10.68 2.29
CA GLY A 226 -0.68 12.10 2.54
C GLY A 226 -1.41 12.80 1.40
N VAL A 227 -1.04 12.53 0.14
CA VAL A 227 -1.69 13.19 -1.00
C VAL A 227 -3.08 12.64 -1.30
N LEU A 228 -3.30 11.33 -1.21
CA LEU A 228 -4.67 10.78 -1.35
C LEU A 228 -5.55 11.26 -0.20
N ALA A 229 -4.98 11.36 1.00
CA ALA A 229 -5.69 11.86 2.17
C ALA A 229 -6.06 13.35 2.04
N ARG A 230 -5.15 14.19 1.52
CA ARG A 230 -5.45 15.59 1.21
C ARG A 230 -6.50 15.74 0.12
N ALA A 231 -6.40 14.96 -0.97
CA ALA A 231 -7.37 14.98 -2.05
C ALA A 231 -8.77 14.54 -1.60
N ALA A 232 -8.86 13.54 -0.73
CA ALA A 232 -10.12 13.13 -0.12
C ALA A 232 -10.68 14.20 0.83
N LEU A 233 -9.83 14.82 1.67
CA LEU A 233 -10.25 15.90 2.59
C LEU A 233 -10.72 17.15 1.85
N ALA A 234 -10.06 17.55 0.77
CA ALA A 234 -10.45 18.71 -0.05
C ALA A 234 -11.85 18.54 -0.66
N ARG A 235 -12.26 17.30 -0.97
CA ARG A 235 -13.60 16.99 -1.49
C ARG A 235 -14.69 16.90 -0.41
N LEU A 236 -14.32 16.88 0.87
CA LEU A 236 -15.26 16.84 2.00
C LEU A 236 -15.63 18.23 2.53
N VAL A 237 -14.93 19.29 2.09
CA VAL A 237 -15.21 20.68 2.49
C VAL A 237 -16.15 21.32 1.47
N PRO A 238 -17.31 21.89 1.88
CA PRO A 238 -18.19 22.64 0.99
C PRO A 238 -17.48 23.89 0.46
N GLU A 239 -17.70 24.23 -0.81
CA GLU A 239 -17.07 25.37 -1.51
C GLU A 239 -17.12 26.66 -0.69
N THR A 240 -15.97 27.10 -0.20
CA THR A 240 -15.66 28.52 0.00
C THR A 240 -14.46 28.84 -0.89
N GLU A 241 -14.71 29.76 -1.81
CA GLU A 241 -13.79 30.28 -2.82
C GLU A 241 -12.52 30.87 -2.21
N ASP A 242 -11.47 30.81 -3.04
CA ASP A 242 -10.19 31.53 -2.94
C ASP A 242 -9.22 31.16 -1.82
N GLU A 243 -8.46 30.09 -2.10
CA GLU A 243 -7.01 30.19 -2.23
C GLU A 243 -6.56 29.16 -3.27
N ALA A 244 -6.43 29.60 -4.53
CA ALA A 244 -5.73 28.84 -5.55
C ALA A 244 -4.25 28.72 -5.14
N LEU A 245 -3.90 27.63 -4.47
CA LEU A 245 -2.52 27.26 -4.19
C LEU A 245 -2.11 26.09 -5.08
N GLU A 246 -0.96 26.29 -5.72
CA GLU A 246 -0.41 25.53 -6.84
C GLU A 246 -0.28 24.01 -6.57
N PRO A 247 -0.33 23.18 -7.64
CA PRO A 247 -0.42 21.73 -7.52
C PRO A 247 0.90 21.11 -7.04
N GLU A 248 0.95 20.64 -5.78
CA GLU A 248 2.07 19.82 -5.31
C GLU A 248 1.85 18.34 -5.66
N ALA A 249 2.57 17.90 -6.71
CA ALA A 249 2.62 16.55 -7.24
C ALA A 249 3.17 15.52 -6.24
N GLN A 250 2.79 14.25 -6.36
CA GLN A 250 3.27 13.12 -5.54
C GLN A 250 4.77 12.74 -5.73
N GLY A 251 5.59 13.61 -6.30
CA GLY A 251 7.07 13.60 -6.20
C GLY A 251 7.65 14.69 -5.30
N ALA A 252 6.80 15.53 -4.69
CA ALA A 252 7.12 16.87 -4.19
C ALA A 252 7.79 16.96 -2.80
N SER A 253 8.47 15.94 -2.27
CA SER A 253 9.42 16.20 -1.16
C SER A 253 10.86 16.13 -1.65
N GLU A 254 11.24 15.11 -2.41
CA GLU A 254 12.55 15.05 -3.05
C GLU A 254 12.60 15.94 -4.30
N GLU A 255 11.64 15.82 -5.23
CA GLU A 255 11.61 16.68 -6.43
C GLU A 255 11.38 18.16 -6.10
N THR A 256 10.80 18.52 -4.95
CA THR A 256 10.65 19.94 -4.54
C THR A 256 11.90 20.49 -3.87
N LEU A 257 12.61 19.66 -3.07
CA LEU A 257 13.94 19.99 -2.56
C LEU A 257 14.97 20.08 -3.70
N GLU A 258 14.77 19.29 -4.77
CA GLU A 258 15.66 19.16 -5.93
C GLU A 258 15.23 19.96 -7.17
N ALA A 259 14.01 20.52 -7.18
CA ALA A 259 13.43 21.30 -8.28
C ALA A 259 14.32 22.46 -8.74
N PRO A 260 14.97 23.23 -7.83
CA PRO A 260 15.89 24.28 -8.25
C PRO A 260 17.13 23.75 -8.98
N ILE A 261 17.45 22.45 -8.85
CA ILE A 261 18.73 21.85 -9.23
C ILE A 261 18.58 20.84 -10.39
N ARG A 262 17.35 20.45 -10.77
CA ARG A 262 17.08 19.34 -11.70
C ARG A 262 17.90 18.08 -11.36
N LEU A 263 18.04 17.78 -10.07
CA LEU A 263 18.97 16.75 -9.62
C LEU A 263 18.61 15.37 -10.19
N ASN A 264 17.33 15.06 -10.27
CA ASN A 264 16.87 13.82 -10.90
C ASN A 264 17.29 13.71 -12.38
N ASP A 265 17.26 14.79 -13.16
CA ASP A 265 17.72 14.77 -14.56
C ASP A 265 19.24 14.56 -14.63
N LEU A 266 20.00 15.23 -13.75
CA LEU A 266 21.44 15.03 -13.63
C LEU A 266 21.78 13.59 -13.23
N ARG A 267 20.98 12.99 -12.34
CA ARG A 267 21.11 11.60 -11.91
C ARG A 267 20.93 10.63 -13.06
N LEU A 268 19.82 10.76 -13.80
CA LEU A 268 19.55 9.90 -14.95
C LEU A 268 20.61 10.05 -16.04
N ALA A 269 21.09 11.27 -16.30
CA ALA A 269 22.18 11.51 -17.25
C ALA A 269 23.50 10.88 -16.81
N ALA A 270 23.87 11.02 -15.53
CA ALA A 270 25.09 10.43 -14.98
C ALA A 270 25.04 8.90 -15.01
N VAL A 271 23.91 8.29 -14.66
CA VAL A 271 23.71 6.84 -14.74
C VAL A 271 23.80 6.35 -16.19
N ALA A 272 23.18 7.07 -17.14
CA ALA A 272 23.26 6.71 -18.55
C ALA A 272 24.71 6.76 -19.09
N GLU A 273 25.50 7.76 -18.69
CA GLU A 273 26.91 7.85 -19.08
C GLU A 273 27.79 6.79 -18.41
N ALA A 274 27.53 6.49 -17.13
CA ALA A 274 28.21 5.40 -16.43
C ALA A 274 27.93 4.06 -17.13
N LEU A 275 26.68 3.77 -17.48
CA LEU A 275 26.30 2.58 -18.25
C LEU A 275 26.99 2.55 -19.63
N ARG A 276 27.03 3.67 -20.34
CA ARG A 276 27.71 3.79 -21.63
C ARG A 276 29.20 3.43 -21.52
N THR A 277 29.87 3.94 -20.48
CA THR A 277 31.31 3.72 -20.26
C THR A 277 31.65 2.24 -20.00
N THR A 278 30.70 1.45 -19.49
CA THR A 278 30.89 0.00 -19.31
C THR A 278 30.90 -0.80 -20.62
N GLY A 279 30.44 -0.20 -21.72
CA GLY A 279 30.27 -0.86 -23.01
C GLY A 279 29.10 -1.86 -23.04
N ALA A 280 28.15 -1.76 -22.12
CA ALA A 280 26.96 -2.60 -22.08
C ALA A 280 26.02 -2.32 -23.26
N SER A 281 25.38 -3.37 -23.79
CA SER A 281 24.41 -3.27 -24.90
C SER A 281 23.02 -3.74 -24.51
N THR A 282 22.93 -4.62 -23.51
CA THR A 282 21.71 -5.07 -22.84
C THR A 282 21.72 -4.55 -21.41
N VAL A 283 20.79 -3.65 -21.08
CA VAL A 283 20.73 -3.00 -19.76
C VAL A 283 19.45 -3.37 -19.02
N ALA A 284 19.60 -3.76 -17.75
CA ALA A 284 18.49 -3.95 -16.82
C ALA A 284 18.35 -2.74 -15.88
N ASP A 285 17.15 -2.14 -15.86
CA ASP A 285 16.75 -1.13 -14.89
C ASP A 285 15.95 -1.81 -13.79
N LEU A 286 16.57 -1.96 -12.61
CA LEU A 286 16.13 -2.78 -11.50
C LEU A 286 15.45 -1.90 -10.45
N GLY A 287 14.11 -1.85 -10.46
CA GLY A 287 13.33 -0.81 -9.79
C GLY A 287 13.00 0.33 -10.75
N CYS A 288 12.57 0.00 -11.98
CA CYS A 288 12.48 0.98 -13.07
C CYS A 288 11.40 2.04 -12.89
N GLY A 289 10.47 1.86 -11.93
CA GLY A 289 9.33 2.74 -11.71
C GLY A 289 8.57 3.00 -13.01
N GLU A 290 8.21 4.25 -13.27
CA GLU A 290 7.52 4.67 -14.49
C GLU A 290 8.42 4.72 -15.74
N GLY A 291 9.66 4.20 -15.68
CA GLY A 291 10.54 4.02 -16.82
C GLY A 291 11.26 5.29 -17.30
N LYS A 292 11.60 6.22 -16.39
CA LYS A 292 12.34 7.45 -16.74
C LYS A 292 13.73 7.13 -17.33
N LEU A 293 14.51 6.26 -16.69
CA LEU A 293 15.82 5.83 -17.20
C LEU A 293 15.68 5.06 -18.52
N LEU A 294 14.72 4.11 -18.58
CA LEU A 294 14.40 3.37 -19.81
C LEU A 294 14.11 4.32 -20.98
N GLN A 295 13.35 5.40 -20.75
CA GLN A 295 13.00 6.38 -21.78
C GLN A 295 14.23 7.14 -22.28
N LEU A 296 15.16 7.47 -21.39
CA LEU A 296 16.43 8.11 -21.75
C LEU A 296 17.29 7.15 -22.59
N LEU A 297 17.50 5.92 -22.11
CA LEU A 297 18.32 4.91 -22.78
C LEU A 297 17.73 4.45 -24.11
N LEU A 298 16.41 4.52 -24.30
CA LEU A 298 15.76 4.14 -25.56
C LEU A 298 16.21 5.00 -26.75
N ARG A 299 16.66 6.24 -26.47
CA ARG A 299 17.17 7.20 -27.46
C ARG A 299 18.62 6.90 -27.86
N GLU A 300 19.32 6.12 -27.06
CA GLU A 300 20.71 5.76 -27.30
C GLU A 300 20.81 4.62 -28.32
N ARG A 301 21.75 4.74 -29.26
CA ARG A 301 21.96 3.72 -30.31
C ARG A 301 22.82 2.55 -29.84
N TRP A 302 23.63 2.75 -28.79
CA TRP A 302 24.49 1.71 -28.22
C TRP A 302 23.70 0.70 -27.37
N VAL A 303 22.49 1.06 -26.92
CA VAL A 303 21.58 0.15 -26.23
C VAL A 303 20.71 -0.60 -27.23
N THR A 304 20.95 -1.90 -27.33
CA THR A 304 20.21 -2.81 -28.22
C THR A 304 19.00 -3.42 -27.53
N ARG A 305 19.07 -3.64 -26.22
CA ARG A 305 17.97 -4.23 -25.44
C ARG A 305 17.87 -3.64 -24.04
N LEU A 306 16.64 -3.40 -23.61
CA LEU A 306 16.29 -2.84 -22.31
C LEU A 306 15.35 -3.78 -21.56
N ILE A 307 15.61 -3.94 -20.27
CA ILE A 307 14.78 -4.73 -19.38
C ILE A 307 14.42 -3.84 -18.18
N GLY A 308 13.13 -3.53 -18.01
CA GLY A 308 12.64 -2.85 -16.81
C GLY A 308 12.06 -3.87 -15.84
N LEU A 309 12.54 -3.92 -14.60
CA LEU A 309 11.98 -4.75 -13.55
C LEU A 309 11.37 -3.85 -12.48
N ASP A 310 10.12 -4.08 -12.10
CA ASP A 310 9.51 -3.37 -10.97
C ASP A 310 8.46 -4.24 -10.24
N PRO A 311 8.38 -4.20 -8.89
CA PRO A 311 7.33 -4.89 -8.15
C PRO A 311 5.96 -4.22 -8.25
N ALA A 312 5.87 -2.98 -8.72
CA ALA A 312 4.63 -2.23 -8.87
C ALA A 312 4.09 -2.31 -10.30
N ALA A 313 3.09 -3.18 -10.51
CA ALA A 313 2.44 -3.34 -11.82
C ALA A 313 1.91 -2.02 -12.42
N ARG A 314 1.42 -1.08 -11.59
CA ARG A 314 0.95 0.25 -12.05
C ARG A 314 2.09 1.10 -12.61
N GLU A 315 3.29 1.02 -12.03
CA GLU A 315 4.45 1.72 -12.56
C GLU A 315 4.89 1.12 -13.90
N LEU A 316 4.83 -0.21 -14.03
CA LEU A 316 5.05 -0.87 -15.32
C LEU A 316 4.01 -0.49 -16.39
N GLU A 317 2.74 -0.32 -16.02
CA GLU A 317 1.71 0.20 -16.95
C GLU A 317 2.00 1.64 -17.38
N ARG A 318 2.46 2.50 -16.45
CA ARG A 318 2.89 3.87 -16.77
C ARG A 318 4.13 3.87 -17.65
N ALA A 319 5.10 3.02 -17.35
CA ALA A 319 6.30 2.83 -18.16
C ALA A 319 5.92 2.36 -19.58
N ALA A 320 5.02 1.38 -19.71
CA ALA A 320 4.55 0.91 -21.01
C ALA A 320 3.94 2.04 -21.85
N LYS A 321 3.11 2.89 -21.24
CA LYS A 321 2.53 4.07 -21.88
C LYS A 321 3.59 5.12 -22.23
N ARG A 322 4.50 5.45 -21.31
CA ARG A 322 5.60 6.42 -21.49
C ARG A 322 6.55 6.02 -22.61
N LEU A 323 6.84 4.72 -22.71
CA LEU A 323 7.71 4.11 -23.71
C LEU A 323 6.97 3.76 -25.01
N LYS A 324 5.64 3.96 -25.06
CA LYS A 324 4.77 3.66 -26.21
C LYS A 324 4.87 2.19 -26.67
N LEU A 325 4.96 1.25 -25.73
CA LEU A 325 5.08 -0.17 -26.06
C LEU A 325 3.81 -0.68 -26.75
N GLY A 326 3.97 -1.34 -27.91
CA GLY A 326 2.85 -1.84 -28.71
C GLY A 326 2.00 -0.75 -29.38
N MET A 327 2.45 0.51 -29.36
CA MET A 327 1.76 1.64 -29.99
C MET A 327 2.49 2.10 -31.25
N LEU A 328 1.76 2.78 -32.15
CA LEU A 328 2.34 3.39 -33.35
C LEU A 328 3.44 4.41 -32.96
N GLY A 329 4.63 4.29 -33.55
CA GLY A 329 5.78 5.13 -33.21
C GLY A 329 6.50 4.76 -31.90
N GLY A 330 6.17 3.61 -31.30
CA GLY A 330 6.93 2.98 -30.23
C GLY A 330 8.21 2.29 -30.71
N PRO A 331 9.03 1.77 -29.79
CA PRO A 331 10.23 1.03 -30.14
C PRO A 331 9.90 -0.31 -30.81
N PRO A 332 10.86 -0.90 -31.55
CA PRO A 332 10.70 -2.24 -32.11
C PRO A 332 10.33 -3.26 -31.04
N GLU A 333 9.49 -4.23 -31.42
CA GLU A 333 9.10 -5.32 -30.53
C GLU A 333 10.35 -6.07 -30.00
N GLY A 334 10.34 -6.39 -28.71
CA GLY A 334 11.47 -7.03 -28.04
C GLY A 334 12.63 -6.10 -27.65
N ARG A 335 12.69 -4.85 -28.14
CA ARG A 335 13.74 -3.88 -27.74
C ARG A 335 13.62 -3.50 -26.26
N VAL A 336 12.40 -3.41 -25.75
CA VAL A 336 12.11 -3.13 -24.34
C VAL A 336 11.23 -4.27 -23.79
N THR A 337 11.64 -4.86 -22.68
CA THR A 337 10.86 -5.84 -21.94
C THR A 337 10.56 -5.31 -20.54
N LEU A 338 9.29 -5.25 -20.15
CA LEU A 338 8.90 -4.92 -18.79
C LEU A 338 8.53 -6.18 -18.02
N LEU A 339 9.14 -6.37 -16.87
CA LEU A 339 9.04 -7.54 -16.02
C LEU A 339 8.47 -7.14 -14.66
N HIS A 340 7.32 -7.71 -14.33
CA HIS A 340 6.83 -7.67 -12.96
C HIS A 340 7.63 -8.66 -12.11
N GLY A 341 8.36 -8.14 -11.13
CA GLY A 341 9.28 -8.93 -10.29
C GLY A 341 9.89 -8.10 -9.16
N SER A 342 10.67 -8.73 -8.29
CA SER A 342 11.28 -8.07 -7.13
C SER A 342 12.73 -8.52 -6.97
N LEU A 343 13.57 -7.61 -6.46
CA LEU A 343 15.00 -7.84 -6.23
C LEU A 343 15.28 -8.76 -5.04
N THR A 344 14.26 -9.15 -4.28
CA THR A 344 14.37 -10.11 -3.17
C THR A 344 14.25 -11.57 -3.61
N TYR A 345 14.02 -11.84 -4.90
CA TYR A 345 13.97 -13.20 -5.46
C TYR A 345 14.84 -13.29 -6.71
N ARG A 346 15.40 -14.47 -6.95
CA ARG A 346 16.13 -14.74 -8.20
C ARG A 346 15.15 -14.76 -9.36
N ASP A 347 15.49 -14.04 -10.41
CA ASP A 347 14.71 -14.00 -11.64
C ASP A 347 15.66 -14.13 -12.84
N ALA A 348 15.58 -15.27 -13.52
CA ALA A 348 16.46 -15.59 -14.64
C ALA A 348 16.15 -14.76 -15.89
N ARG A 349 14.98 -14.11 -15.96
CA ARG A 349 14.52 -13.39 -17.17
C ARG A 349 15.34 -12.15 -17.51
N TRP A 350 16.18 -11.66 -16.59
CA TRP A 350 17.08 -10.54 -16.82
C TRP A 350 18.56 -10.91 -16.60
N ALA A 351 18.87 -12.19 -16.40
CA ALA A 351 20.24 -12.67 -16.18
C ALA A 351 21.16 -12.48 -17.40
N GLU A 352 20.59 -12.24 -18.58
CA GLU A 352 21.32 -11.92 -19.82
C GLU A 352 21.79 -10.46 -19.90
N ALA A 353 21.48 -9.62 -18.91
CA ALA A 353 21.88 -8.22 -18.92
C ALA A 353 23.40 -8.05 -18.76
N ASP A 354 24.00 -7.23 -19.63
CA ASP A 354 25.41 -6.85 -19.58
C ASP A 354 25.67 -5.95 -18.36
N ALA A 355 24.74 -5.03 -18.10
CA ALA A 355 24.78 -4.11 -16.98
C ALA A 355 23.41 -3.98 -16.31
N ALA A 356 23.41 -3.69 -15.01
CA ALA A 356 22.22 -3.38 -14.24
C ALA A 356 22.33 -1.99 -13.60
N ALA A 357 21.20 -1.29 -13.46
CA ALA A 357 21.09 -0.03 -12.74
C ALA A 357 20.09 -0.15 -11.59
N LEU A 358 20.47 0.30 -10.40
CA LEU A 358 19.60 0.48 -9.24
C LEU A 358 19.62 1.98 -8.90
N VAL A 359 18.68 2.74 -9.45
CA VAL A 359 18.65 4.20 -9.32
C VAL A 359 17.66 4.60 -8.23
N GLU A 360 18.17 5.01 -7.07
CA GLU A 360 17.37 5.35 -5.88
C GLU A 360 16.42 4.20 -5.47
N VAL A 361 16.99 3.01 -5.26
CA VAL A 361 16.20 1.79 -5.01
C VAL A 361 16.49 1.20 -3.64
N ILE A 362 17.76 1.21 -3.23
CA ILE A 362 18.21 0.45 -2.06
C ILE A 362 17.66 1.02 -0.76
N GLU A 363 17.51 2.35 -0.68
CA GLU A 363 16.98 3.11 0.45
C GLU A 363 15.48 2.86 0.72
N HIS A 364 14.75 2.33 -0.26
CA HIS A 364 13.35 1.95 -0.11
C HIS A 364 13.18 0.52 0.41
N LEU A 365 14.27 -0.23 0.57
CA LEU A 365 14.26 -1.59 1.10
C LEU A 365 14.53 -1.57 2.60
N ASP A 366 13.89 -2.48 3.32
CA ASP A 366 14.25 -2.72 4.71
C ASP A 366 15.70 -3.25 4.77
N PRO A 367 16.55 -2.76 5.71
CA PRO A 367 17.98 -3.08 5.72
C PRO A 367 18.31 -4.58 5.77
N ASP A 368 17.45 -5.39 6.38
CA ASP A 368 17.57 -6.85 6.47
C ASP A 368 17.36 -7.57 5.13
N ARG A 369 16.77 -6.90 4.13
CA ARG A 369 16.58 -7.40 2.76
C ARG A 369 17.76 -7.12 1.83
N LEU A 370 18.64 -6.17 2.16
CA LEU A 370 19.79 -5.83 1.32
C LEU A 370 20.71 -7.02 1.01
N PRO A 371 21.05 -7.91 1.96
CA PRO A 371 21.84 -9.10 1.65
C PRO A 371 21.22 -10.01 0.58
N MET A 372 19.88 -9.98 0.45
CA MET A 372 19.20 -10.73 -0.61
C MET A 372 19.39 -10.08 -1.97
N VAL A 373 19.25 -8.75 -2.06
CA VAL A 373 19.54 -7.99 -3.29
C VAL A 373 20.99 -8.21 -3.71
N GLU A 374 21.93 -8.17 -2.77
CA GLU A 374 23.34 -8.45 -3.03
C GLU A 374 23.53 -9.83 -3.68
N ARG A 375 22.92 -10.87 -3.09
CA ARG A 375 22.97 -12.24 -3.62
C ARG A 375 22.27 -12.41 -4.97
N VAL A 376 21.18 -11.69 -5.22
CA VAL A 376 20.43 -11.77 -6.47
C VAL A 376 21.17 -11.05 -7.58
N VAL A 377 21.58 -9.80 -7.36
CA VAL A 377 22.21 -8.93 -8.36
C VAL A 377 23.67 -9.31 -8.57
N PHE A 378 24.49 -9.26 -7.53
CA PHE A 378 25.94 -9.47 -7.63
C PHE A 378 26.32 -10.95 -7.58
N GLY A 379 25.47 -11.80 -7.00
CA GLY A 379 25.73 -13.24 -6.85
C GLY A 379 25.11 -14.14 -7.92
N ALA A 380 23.83 -13.97 -8.25
CA ALA A 380 23.10 -14.87 -9.15
C ALA A 380 23.08 -14.37 -10.60
N ALA A 381 22.68 -13.12 -10.82
CA ALA A 381 22.65 -12.51 -12.15
C ALA A 381 24.06 -12.12 -12.63
N ARG A 382 24.88 -11.57 -11.72
CA ARG A 382 26.31 -11.25 -11.94
C ARG A 382 26.61 -10.46 -13.23
N PRO A 383 25.89 -9.37 -13.53
CA PRO A 383 26.16 -8.57 -14.72
C PRO A 383 27.60 -8.02 -14.70
N ARG A 384 28.17 -7.70 -15.86
CA ARG A 384 29.55 -7.19 -15.95
C ARG A 384 29.72 -5.86 -15.23
N ALA A 385 28.66 -5.06 -15.19
CA ALA A 385 28.61 -3.81 -14.44
C ALA A 385 27.30 -3.64 -13.67
N VAL A 386 27.37 -2.98 -12.50
CA VAL A 386 26.18 -2.54 -11.74
C VAL A 386 26.37 -1.08 -11.37
N VAL A 387 25.43 -0.22 -11.73
CA VAL A 387 25.39 1.18 -11.30
C VAL A 387 24.36 1.31 -10.19
N VAL A 388 24.77 1.84 -9.04
CA VAL A 388 23.89 2.06 -7.89
C VAL A 388 23.92 3.53 -7.53
N THR A 389 22.76 4.16 -7.39
CA THR A 389 22.63 5.49 -6.77
C THR A 389 21.79 5.43 -5.51
N THR A 390 22.10 6.30 -4.57
CA THR A 390 21.32 6.48 -3.35
C THR A 390 21.55 7.90 -2.79
N PRO A 391 20.62 8.44 -1.97
CA PRO A 391 20.81 9.72 -1.30
C PRO A 391 22.06 9.74 -0.41
N ASN A 392 22.64 10.92 -0.26
CA ASN A 392 23.71 11.18 0.69
C ASN A 392 23.17 11.80 1.98
N ALA A 393 23.16 11.03 3.07
CA ALA A 393 22.74 11.53 4.38
C ALA A 393 23.64 12.66 4.91
N ASP A 394 24.94 12.67 4.55
CA ASP A 394 25.86 13.75 4.93
C ASP A 394 25.36 15.10 4.37
N TYR A 395 24.77 15.09 3.18
CA TYR A 395 24.32 16.30 2.49
C TYR A 395 23.00 16.86 3.04
N ASN A 396 22.26 16.09 3.85
CA ASN A 396 20.93 16.49 4.31
C ASN A 396 20.93 17.78 5.13
N ALA A 397 22.02 18.06 5.84
CA ALA A 397 22.20 19.29 6.63
C ALA A 397 22.11 20.58 5.79
N LEU A 398 22.29 20.49 4.47
CA LEU A 398 22.28 21.64 3.56
C LEU A 398 20.89 21.95 2.99
N PHE A 399 19.87 21.13 3.26
CA PHE A 399 18.50 21.40 2.80
C PHE A 399 17.77 22.34 3.77
N PRO A 400 17.27 23.51 3.31
CA PRO A 400 16.70 24.55 4.18
C PRO A 400 15.46 24.13 4.98
N SER A 401 14.73 23.11 4.53
CA SER A 401 13.42 22.71 5.08
C SER A 401 13.43 21.36 5.80
N GLN A 402 14.62 20.84 6.13
CA GLN A 402 14.75 19.51 6.75
C GLN A 402 15.17 19.62 8.24
N PRO A 403 14.40 19.07 9.19
CA PRO A 403 14.85 18.99 10.58
C PRO A 403 16.08 18.07 10.69
N ALA A 404 17.04 18.46 11.54
CA ALA A 404 18.29 17.73 11.73
C ALA A 404 18.02 16.24 12.09
N GLY A 405 18.59 15.32 11.32
CA GLY A 405 18.44 13.87 11.51
C GLY A 405 17.25 13.20 10.81
N GLY A 406 16.48 13.93 9.99
CA GLY A 406 15.40 13.37 9.17
C GLY A 406 15.87 12.84 7.80
N PHE A 407 15.08 11.92 7.21
CA PHE A 407 15.24 11.45 5.83
C PHE A 407 14.71 12.49 4.82
N ARG A 408 15.34 12.58 3.65
CA ARG A 408 14.99 13.44 2.50
C ARG A 408 13.63 13.09 1.94
N HIS A 409 13.25 11.83 2.04
CA HIS A 409 11.92 11.36 1.71
C HIS A 409 11.33 10.49 2.83
N ARG A 410 10.02 10.63 3.05
CA ARG A 410 9.31 9.90 4.12
C ARG A 410 9.20 8.39 3.88
N ASP A 411 9.37 7.97 2.63
CA ASP A 411 9.34 6.56 2.23
C ASP A 411 10.72 5.89 2.28
N HIS A 412 11.79 6.62 2.64
CA HIS A 412 13.10 6.02 2.88
C HIS A 412 13.08 5.20 4.17
N ARG A 413 13.65 4.00 4.11
CA ARG A 413 13.88 3.12 5.25
C ARG A 413 15.19 3.44 5.95
N PHE A 414 16.16 3.92 5.19
CA PHE A 414 17.44 4.42 5.66
C PHE A 414 18.00 5.43 4.64
N GLU A 415 18.95 6.23 5.07
CA GLU A 415 19.83 6.99 4.17
C GLU A 415 21.25 6.86 4.66
N TRP A 416 22.16 6.47 3.78
CA TRP A 416 23.55 6.24 4.16
C TRP A 416 24.39 7.51 4.01
N SER A 417 25.28 7.72 4.98
CA SER A 417 26.45 8.57 4.82
C SER A 417 27.39 8.02 3.74
N ARG A 418 28.36 8.83 3.29
CA ARG A 418 29.41 8.35 2.37
C ARG A 418 30.22 7.20 2.94
N ALA A 419 30.46 7.21 4.25
CA ALA A 419 31.19 6.15 4.94
C ALA A 419 30.39 4.83 4.95
N GLU A 420 29.09 4.88 5.24
CA GLU A 420 28.23 3.69 5.24
C GLU A 420 28.05 3.09 3.85
N PHE A 421 27.84 3.94 2.83
CA PHE A 421 27.72 3.49 1.45
C PHE A 421 29.02 2.85 0.94
N ALA A 422 30.17 3.47 1.22
CA ALA A 422 31.48 2.90 0.89
C ALA A 422 31.73 1.57 1.62
N GLY A 423 31.36 1.50 2.90
CA GLY A 423 31.47 0.28 3.70
C GLY A 423 30.60 -0.86 3.17
N TRP A 424 29.37 -0.57 2.74
CA TRP A 424 28.49 -1.53 2.09
C TRP A 424 29.08 -2.02 0.77
N ALA A 425 29.47 -1.12 -0.12
CA ALA A 425 30.04 -1.45 -1.42
C ALA A 425 31.34 -2.28 -1.29
N ALA A 426 32.21 -1.97 -0.32
CA ALA A 426 33.41 -2.76 -0.06
C ALA A 426 33.08 -4.22 0.34
N ARG A 427 32.03 -4.44 1.14
CA ARG A 427 31.56 -5.79 1.49
C ARG A 427 31.03 -6.55 0.27
N VAL A 428 30.29 -5.87 -0.61
CA VAL A 428 29.80 -6.43 -1.87
C VAL A 428 30.97 -6.85 -2.75
N CYS A 429 31.96 -5.96 -2.95
CA CYS A 429 33.18 -6.24 -3.69
C CYS A 429 33.92 -7.48 -3.17
N ALA A 430 34.13 -7.56 -1.84
CA ALA A 430 34.81 -8.69 -1.21
C ALA A 430 34.04 -10.01 -1.36
N SER A 431 32.70 -9.96 -1.31
CA SER A 431 31.86 -11.16 -1.33
C SER A 431 31.61 -11.70 -2.74
N PHE A 432 31.55 -10.82 -3.74
CA PHE A 432 31.11 -11.17 -5.10
C PHE A 432 32.15 -10.93 -6.19
N ASN A 433 33.36 -10.50 -5.82
CA ASN A 433 34.51 -10.26 -6.70
C ASN A 433 34.21 -9.19 -7.77
N TYR A 434 33.78 -8.02 -7.29
CA TYR A 434 33.66 -6.78 -8.07
C TYR A 434 34.69 -5.76 -7.59
N GLN A 435 35.05 -4.81 -8.43
CA GLN A 435 35.68 -3.55 -8.08
C GLN A 435 34.63 -2.45 -8.06
N VAL A 436 34.86 -1.37 -7.29
CA VAL A 436 33.92 -0.25 -7.21
C VAL A 436 34.64 1.08 -7.39
N ALA A 437 34.04 1.96 -8.20
CA ALA A 437 34.41 3.36 -8.30
C ALA A 437 33.25 4.23 -7.79
N PHE A 438 33.55 5.22 -6.96
CA PHE A 438 32.56 6.15 -6.41
C PHE A 438 32.62 7.49 -7.12
N SER A 439 31.46 8.11 -7.27
CA SER A 439 31.32 9.48 -7.76
C SER A 439 30.09 10.12 -7.14
N GLY A 440 30.02 11.45 -7.18
CA GLY A 440 28.89 12.23 -6.69
C GLY A 440 28.04 12.82 -7.82
N ILE A 441 26.75 13.02 -7.57
CA ILE A 441 25.83 13.66 -8.51
C ILE A 441 25.16 14.86 -7.82
N GLY A 442 25.20 16.02 -8.49
CA GLY A 442 24.64 17.29 -8.00
C GLY A 442 25.71 18.30 -7.59
N ARG A 443 25.27 19.39 -6.95
CA ARG A 443 26.18 20.43 -6.45
C ARG A 443 27.11 19.84 -5.39
N HIS A 444 28.41 20.09 -5.55
CA HIS A 444 29.42 19.69 -4.57
C HIS A 444 29.49 20.69 -3.42
N ASP A 445 29.59 20.15 -2.21
CA ASP A 445 29.95 20.83 -0.97
C ASP A 445 31.23 20.21 -0.41
N ASP A 446 32.18 21.04 0.02
CA ASP A 446 33.50 20.56 0.45
C ASP A 446 33.47 19.71 1.72
N THR A 447 32.44 19.89 2.55
CA THR A 447 32.28 19.13 3.80
C THR A 447 31.38 17.90 3.57
N HIS A 448 30.24 18.09 2.92
CA HIS A 448 29.17 17.11 2.84
C HIS A 448 29.13 16.31 1.53
N GLY A 449 29.94 16.67 0.52
CA GLY A 449 29.98 16.01 -0.78
C GLY A 449 28.84 16.44 -1.68
N THR A 450 28.22 15.50 -2.39
CA THR A 450 27.08 15.76 -3.30
C THR A 450 25.77 15.20 -2.73
N PRO A 451 24.60 15.69 -3.16
CA PRO A 451 23.31 15.24 -2.64
C PRO A 451 22.98 13.79 -2.98
N THR A 452 23.44 13.28 -4.13
CA THR A 452 23.31 11.87 -4.52
C THR A 452 24.69 11.23 -4.62
N GLN A 453 24.80 9.99 -4.16
CA GLN A 453 25.98 9.15 -4.25
C GLN A 453 25.81 8.15 -5.39
N MET A 454 26.88 7.85 -6.13
CA MET A 454 26.89 6.83 -7.16
C MET A 454 28.08 5.88 -6.98
N ALA A 455 27.82 4.58 -7.05
CA ALA A 455 28.82 3.53 -7.11
C ALA A 455 28.68 2.76 -8.43
N VAL A 456 29.78 2.60 -9.15
CA VAL A 456 29.86 1.79 -10.36
C VAL A 456 30.71 0.56 -10.02
N PHE A 457 30.06 -0.60 -9.99
CA PHE A 457 30.69 -1.88 -9.77
C PHE A 457 31.05 -2.53 -11.10
N THR A 458 32.26 -3.05 -11.23
CA THR A 458 32.74 -3.76 -12.43
C THR A 458 33.46 -5.06 -12.05
N ARG A 459 33.39 -6.06 -12.92
CA ARG A 459 34.06 -7.36 -12.71
C ARG A 459 35.40 -7.46 -13.42
#